data_AF-Q0CNP7-F1
#
_entry.id   AF-Q0CNP7-F1
#
_cell.length_a   1.000
_cell.length_b   1.000
_cell.length_c   1.000
_cell.angle_alpha   90.00
_cell.angle_beta   90.00
_cell.angle_gamma   90.00
#
_symmetry.space_group_name_H-M   'P 1'
#
loop_
_entity.id
_entity.type
_entity.pdbx_description
1 polymer ?
#
loop_
_entity_poly.entity_id
_entity_poly.type
_entity_poly.pdbx_seq_one_letter_code
_entity_poly.pdbx_strand_id
1 'polypeptide(L)'
;MLQPRDRGAPYSKTRFYELVKIYHPDRPCNDHPLCRDLSPEVRLQRYHVIVAAHEILSDPTKRAAYDLSGAGWSHHAPAHPTPSWARSGSSDYGPIHTNATWEDWERWRNRHQGKQQHMVDNRTFTTFVILLMLMGGAVQASWIGQLTTGYEDRLREINEQSARFLTGRRENTVKQMASSEAKVQHFLIRRDPSGFGLKEEEQPVYEKILHSPKSGAKETEAAKGSDGASGHVESVDKSG
;
A
#
# COMPACT_ATOMS: atom_id res chain seq x y z
N MET A 1 46.32 48.03 -21.65
CA MET A 1 44.91 48.37 -21.95
C MET A 1 44.33 47.27 -22.82
N LEU A 2 43.38 46.48 -22.32
CA LEU A 2 42.68 45.49 -23.14
C LEU A 2 41.52 46.21 -23.83
N GLN A 3 41.63 46.40 -25.14
CA GLN A 3 40.59 47.03 -25.96
C GLN A 3 39.30 46.18 -25.90
N PRO A 4 38.11 46.78 -25.75
CA PRO A 4 36.85 46.04 -25.86
C PRO A 4 36.78 45.40 -27.25
N ARG A 5 36.62 44.08 -27.30
CA ARG A 5 36.48 43.37 -28.58
C ARG A 5 35.02 43.37 -28.98
N ASP A 6 34.75 43.67 -30.24
CA ASP A 6 33.40 43.57 -30.79
C ASP A 6 32.86 42.15 -30.65
N ARG A 7 31.68 42.02 -30.06
CA ARG A 7 31.04 40.72 -29.78
C ARG A 7 30.76 39.93 -31.07
N GLY A 8 30.63 40.61 -32.21
CA GLY A 8 30.41 40.02 -33.53
C GLY A 8 31.68 39.67 -34.31
N ALA A 9 32.89 39.99 -33.82
CA ALA A 9 34.11 39.71 -34.57
C ALA A 9 34.41 38.20 -34.61
N PRO A 10 34.94 37.67 -35.74
CA PRO A 10 35.31 36.26 -35.86
C PRO A 10 36.32 35.88 -34.77
N TYR A 11 36.23 34.64 -34.29
CA TYR A 11 37.13 34.17 -33.23
C TYR A 11 38.58 34.14 -33.71
N SER A 12 39.52 34.60 -32.87
CA SER A 12 40.95 34.52 -33.17
C SER A 12 41.70 33.81 -32.05
N LYS A 13 42.54 32.85 -32.44
CA LYS A 13 43.35 32.04 -31.52
C LYS A 13 44.52 32.82 -30.90
N THR A 14 44.83 34.03 -31.36
CA THR A 14 45.96 34.84 -30.85
C THR A 14 45.88 35.04 -29.34
N ARG A 15 44.73 35.52 -28.86
CA ARG A 15 44.49 35.76 -27.42
C ARG A 15 44.51 34.46 -26.59
N PHE A 16 44.04 33.36 -27.16
CA PHE A 16 44.13 32.06 -26.53
C PHE A 16 45.61 31.67 -26.33
N TYR A 17 46.43 31.76 -27.38
CA TYR A 17 47.85 31.45 -27.26
C TYR A 17 48.59 32.38 -26.29
N GLU A 18 48.26 33.67 -26.25
CA GLU A 18 48.83 34.61 -25.27
C GLU A 18 48.52 34.17 -23.83
N LEU A 19 47.27 33.84 -23.53
CA LEU A 19 46.84 33.44 -22.19
C LEU A 19 47.39 32.06 -21.81
N VAL A 20 47.42 31.10 -22.73
CA VAL A 20 48.02 29.78 -22.48
C VAL A 20 49.51 29.93 -22.16
N LYS A 21 50.25 30.79 -22.87
CA LYS A 21 51.67 31.03 -22.58
C LYS A 21 51.90 31.56 -21.15
N ILE A 22 50.95 32.32 -20.61
CA ILE A 22 51.01 32.91 -19.26
C ILE A 22 50.62 31.88 -18.18
N TYR A 23 49.58 31.08 -18.41
CA TYR A 23 48.96 30.23 -17.37
C TYR A 23 49.28 28.73 -17.49
N HIS A 24 50.12 28.30 -18.44
CA HIS A 24 50.47 26.89 -18.62
C HIS A 24 51.08 26.27 -17.34
N PRO A 25 50.68 25.04 -16.94
CA PRO A 25 51.21 24.39 -15.73
C PRO A 25 52.71 24.11 -15.83
N ASP A 26 53.19 23.67 -17.00
CA ASP A 26 54.60 23.29 -17.20
C ASP A 26 55.55 24.48 -17.38
N ARG A 27 55.04 25.72 -17.44
CA ARG A 27 55.88 26.91 -17.56
C ARG A 27 56.06 27.57 -16.18
N PRO A 28 57.30 27.88 -15.79
CA PRO A 28 57.53 28.73 -14.65
C PRO A 28 56.94 30.12 -14.92
N CYS A 29 56.40 30.72 -13.87
CA CYS A 29 55.86 32.05 -13.95
C CYS A 29 57.03 33.05 -14.04
N ASN A 30 57.38 33.49 -15.24
CA ASN A 30 58.55 34.35 -15.49
C ASN A 30 58.33 35.82 -15.05
N ASP A 31 57.98 36.05 -13.78
CA ASP A 31 57.65 37.37 -13.19
C ASP A 31 56.56 38.16 -13.95
N HIS A 32 55.73 37.47 -14.73
CA HIS A 32 54.65 38.11 -15.47
C HIS A 32 53.63 38.69 -14.47
N PRO A 33 53.20 39.96 -14.61
CA PRO A 33 52.38 40.66 -13.62
C PRO A 33 51.04 39.95 -13.34
N LEU A 34 50.50 39.21 -14.31
CA LEU A 34 49.26 38.44 -14.16
C LEU A 34 49.42 37.08 -13.45
N CYS A 35 50.64 36.64 -13.20
CA CYS A 35 50.92 35.30 -12.70
C CYS A 35 51.81 35.31 -11.44
N ARG A 36 52.59 36.39 -11.21
CA ARG A 36 53.51 36.54 -10.08
C ARG A 36 52.87 36.27 -8.70
N ASP A 37 51.63 36.73 -8.50
CA ASP A 37 50.94 36.62 -7.21
C ASP A 37 49.96 35.43 -7.12
N LEU A 38 50.02 34.49 -8.07
CA LEU A 38 49.07 33.37 -8.12
C LEU A 38 49.65 32.10 -7.53
N SER A 39 48.83 31.42 -6.72
CA SER A 39 49.14 30.05 -6.32
C SER A 39 49.13 29.11 -7.54
N PRO A 40 49.92 28.02 -7.52
CA PRO A 40 49.95 27.03 -8.60
C PRO A 40 48.57 26.44 -8.92
N GLU A 41 47.73 26.23 -7.90
CA GLU A 41 46.37 25.71 -8.02
C GLU A 41 45.45 26.68 -8.76
N VAL A 42 45.47 27.97 -8.40
CA VAL A 42 44.65 29.00 -9.07
C VAL A 42 45.11 29.19 -10.51
N ARG A 43 46.42 29.09 -10.77
CA ARG A 43 46.96 29.12 -12.14
C ARG A 43 46.43 27.95 -12.99
N LEU A 44 46.41 26.74 -12.44
CA LEU A 44 45.84 25.57 -13.09
C LEU A 44 44.34 25.73 -13.35
N GLN A 45 43.59 26.26 -12.38
CA GLN A 45 42.17 26.56 -12.56
C GLN A 45 41.96 27.58 -13.68
N ARG A 46 42.73 28.67 -13.72
CA ARG A 46 42.66 29.67 -14.80
C ARG A 46 42.99 29.09 -16.16
N TYR A 47 43.98 28.19 -16.23
CA TYR A 47 44.29 27.45 -17.45
C TYR A 47 43.09 26.63 -17.94
N HIS A 48 42.43 25.86 -17.07
CA HIS A 48 41.21 25.13 -17.42
C HIS A 48 40.09 26.05 -17.92
N VAL A 49 39.91 27.22 -17.30
CA VAL A 49 38.93 28.22 -17.77
C VAL A 49 39.25 28.70 -19.19
N ILE A 50 40.53 28.97 -19.48
CA ILE A 50 40.98 29.42 -20.80
C ILE A 50 40.73 28.34 -21.86
N VAL A 51 41.00 27.07 -21.55
CA VAL A 51 40.76 25.94 -22.46
C VAL A 51 39.27 25.75 -22.71
N ALA A 52 38.44 25.74 -21.67
CA ALA A 52 36.98 25.64 -21.82
C ALA A 52 36.41 26.79 -22.66
N ALA A 53 36.88 28.02 -22.44
CA ALA A 53 36.49 29.16 -23.25
C ALA A 53 36.91 28.98 -24.74
N HIS A 54 38.09 28.42 -24.99
CA HIS A 54 38.55 28.13 -26.35
C HIS A 54 37.65 27.11 -27.05
N GLU A 55 37.24 26.04 -26.37
CA GLU A 55 36.38 25.00 -26.95
C GLU A 55 35.01 25.53 -27.38
N ILE A 56 34.43 26.47 -26.63
CA ILE A 56 33.15 27.10 -26.97
C ILE A 56 33.32 28.11 -28.10
N LEU A 57 34.33 28.99 -28.00
CA LEU A 57 34.47 30.13 -28.90
C LEU A 57 35.12 29.78 -30.24
N SER A 58 35.85 28.67 -30.32
CA SER A 58 36.53 28.23 -31.55
C SER A 58 35.59 27.69 -32.63
N ASP A 59 34.46 27.11 -32.21
CA ASP A 59 33.43 26.57 -33.11
C ASP A 59 32.28 27.59 -33.26
N PRO A 60 31.97 28.05 -34.50
CA PRO A 60 30.92 29.04 -34.71
C PRO A 60 29.54 28.55 -34.25
N THR A 61 29.24 27.26 -34.33
CA THR A 61 27.97 26.69 -33.90
C THR A 61 27.86 26.69 -32.38
N LYS A 62 28.93 26.28 -31.66
CA LYS A 62 28.97 26.34 -30.20
C LYS A 62 28.93 27.77 -29.68
N ARG A 63 29.63 28.69 -30.37
CA ARG A 63 29.60 30.11 -30.06
C ARG A 63 28.20 30.70 -30.21
N ALA A 64 27.51 30.41 -31.32
CA ALA A 64 26.14 30.88 -31.52
C ALA A 64 25.17 30.34 -30.44
N ALA A 65 25.32 29.07 -30.05
CA ALA A 65 24.53 28.48 -28.97
C ALA A 65 24.83 29.13 -27.60
N TYR A 66 26.10 29.44 -27.33
CA TYR A 66 26.53 30.17 -26.14
C TYR A 66 26.01 31.60 -26.12
N ASP A 67 26.09 32.33 -27.24
CA ASP A 67 25.61 33.71 -27.35
C ASP A 67 24.08 33.79 -27.18
N LEU A 68 23.32 32.77 -27.62
CA LEU A 68 21.87 32.71 -27.49
C LEU A 68 21.40 32.29 -26.08
N SER A 69 22.07 31.32 -25.46
CA SER A 69 21.53 30.59 -24.29
C SER A 69 22.52 30.37 -23.15
N GLY A 70 23.78 30.81 -23.29
CA GLY A 70 24.86 30.48 -22.37
C GLY A 70 25.26 28.99 -22.38
N ALA A 71 24.85 28.23 -23.41
CA ALA A 71 25.13 26.80 -23.49
C ALA A 71 26.63 26.49 -23.60
N GLY A 72 27.08 25.45 -22.88
CA GLY A 72 28.46 24.94 -22.93
C GLY A 72 29.39 25.51 -21.86
N TRP A 73 28.99 26.54 -21.11
CA TRP A 73 29.78 27.08 -20.01
C TRP A 73 29.42 26.41 -18.68
N SER A 74 30.28 25.49 -18.22
CA SER A 74 30.12 24.78 -16.95
C SER A 74 31.47 24.65 -16.23
N HIS A 75 31.70 25.51 -15.24
CA HIS A 75 32.85 25.42 -14.32
C HIS A 75 32.58 24.57 -13.08
N HIS A 76 31.44 23.91 -13.04
CA HIS A 76 31.07 23.01 -11.96
C HIS A 76 31.26 21.57 -12.46
N ALA A 77 31.82 20.72 -11.58
CA ALA A 77 32.02 19.27 -11.78
C ALA A 77 30.82 18.62 -12.49
N PRO A 78 31.01 17.51 -13.25
CA PRO A 78 30.08 17.07 -14.28
C PRO A 78 28.74 16.66 -13.65
N ALA A 79 27.83 17.62 -13.53
CA ALA A 79 26.42 17.32 -13.46
C ALA A 79 26.08 16.78 -14.84
N HIS A 80 25.63 15.52 -14.86
CA HIS A 80 25.16 14.78 -16.03
C HIS A 80 24.57 15.70 -17.11
N PRO A 81 24.90 15.49 -18.40
CA PRO A 81 24.40 16.35 -19.46
C PRO A 81 22.88 16.36 -19.41
N THR A 82 22.31 17.43 -18.86
CA THR A 82 20.88 17.62 -18.83
C THR A 82 20.45 17.82 -20.28
N PRO A 83 19.61 16.91 -20.82
CA PRO A 83 19.15 17.03 -22.18
C PRO A 83 18.48 18.39 -22.40
N SER A 84 18.49 18.89 -23.64
CA SER A 84 17.92 20.20 -23.99
C SER A 84 16.46 20.40 -23.55
N TRP A 85 15.69 19.32 -23.42
CA TRP A 85 14.31 19.32 -22.93
C TRP A 85 14.17 19.48 -21.40
N ALA A 86 15.26 19.36 -20.64
CA ALA A 86 15.29 19.52 -19.18
C ALA A 86 15.74 20.92 -18.73
N ARG A 87 16.14 21.82 -19.66
CA ARG A 87 16.65 23.15 -19.34
C ARG A 87 15.52 24.18 -19.29
N SER A 88 14.73 24.15 -18.21
CA SER A 88 13.80 25.25 -17.90
C SER A 88 14.60 26.43 -17.37
N GLY A 89 14.40 27.62 -17.94
CA GLY A 89 15.19 28.85 -17.72
C GLY A 89 15.10 29.49 -16.33
N SER A 90 15.25 28.73 -15.25
CA SER A 90 15.43 29.25 -13.90
C SER A 90 16.42 28.36 -13.16
N SER A 91 17.52 28.97 -12.72
CA SER A 91 18.69 28.34 -12.10
C SER A 91 18.41 27.54 -10.81
N ASP A 92 17.18 27.52 -10.29
CA ASP A 92 16.88 26.98 -8.96
C ASP A 92 16.08 25.67 -8.95
N TYR A 93 15.57 25.17 -10.07
CA TYR A 93 14.72 23.98 -10.06
C TYR A 93 15.09 23.00 -11.17
N GLY A 94 15.39 21.77 -10.75
CA GLY A 94 15.76 20.65 -11.62
C GLY A 94 14.61 20.16 -12.52
N PRO A 95 14.86 19.10 -13.30
CA PRO A 95 13.87 18.57 -14.21
C PRO A 95 12.64 18.01 -13.46
N ILE A 96 11.43 18.49 -13.75
CA ILE A 96 10.16 18.06 -13.10
C ILE A 96 9.89 16.54 -13.20
N HIS A 97 10.54 15.86 -14.13
CA HIS A 97 10.40 14.42 -14.36
C HIS A 97 11.40 13.58 -13.54
N THR A 98 12.38 14.18 -12.86
CA THR A 98 13.33 13.46 -12.00
C THR A 98 12.99 13.70 -10.53
N ASN A 99 12.26 12.77 -9.92
CA ASN A 99 11.93 12.77 -8.48
C ASN A 99 11.29 14.07 -7.96
N ALA A 100 10.40 14.68 -8.75
CA ALA A 100 9.64 15.84 -8.29
C ALA A 100 8.50 15.40 -7.37
N THR A 101 8.31 16.13 -6.28
CA THR A 101 7.10 16.01 -5.47
C THR A 101 5.91 16.59 -6.23
N TRP A 102 4.70 16.25 -5.77
CA TRP A 102 3.47 16.76 -6.38
C TRP A 102 3.42 18.30 -6.40
N GLU A 103 4.01 18.97 -5.41
CA GLU A 103 4.10 20.43 -5.35
C GLU A 103 4.94 21.04 -6.49
N ASP A 104 6.05 20.40 -6.87
CA ASP A 104 6.90 20.90 -7.96
C ASP A 104 6.21 20.75 -9.32
N TRP A 105 5.46 19.66 -9.49
CA TRP A 105 4.60 19.45 -10.66
C TRP A 105 3.52 20.53 -10.77
N GLU A 106 2.88 20.87 -9.65
CA GLU A 106 1.84 21.89 -9.60
C GLU A 106 2.39 23.29 -9.90
N ARG A 107 3.57 23.62 -9.36
CA ARG A 107 4.26 24.89 -9.66
C ARG A 107 4.63 25.01 -11.14
N TRP A 108 5.10 23.93 -11.77
CA TRP A 108 5.37 23.92 -13.21
C TRP A 108 4.09 24.09 -14.03
N ARG A 109 3.05 23.34 -13.70
CA ARG A 109 1.73 23.38 -14.37
C ARG A 109 1.11 24.77 -14.30
N ASN A 110 1.14 25.41 -13.13
CA ASN A 110 0.61 26.77 -12.94
C ASN A 110 1.34 27.84 -13.77
N ARG A 111 2.64 27.65 -14.05
CA ARG A 111 3.43 28.55 -14.91
C ARG A 111 3.17 28.35 -16.41
N HIS A 112 2.90 27.12 -16.84
CA HIS A 112 2.81 26.78 -18.28
C HIS A 112 1.38 26.67 -18.81
N GLN A 113 0.39 26.37 -17.97
CA GLN A 113 -0.99 26.13 -18.39
C GLN A 113 -1.99 27.21 -17.93
N GLY A 114 -1.50 28.32 -17.37
CA GLY A 114 -2.34 29.40 -16.84
C GLY A 114 -3.21 28.95 -15.66
N LYS A 115 -3.87 29.89 -14.99
CA LYS A 115 -4.89 29.54 -13.98
C LYS A 115 -5.91 28.62 -14.66
N GLN A 116 -6.14 27.44 -14.08
CA GLN A 116 -7.15 26.48 -14.56
C GLN A 116 -8.40 27.26 -14.97
N GLN A 117 -8.66 27.33 -16.28
CA GLN A 117 -9.91 27.87 -16.77
C GLN A 117 -10.98 26.94 -16.23
N HIS A 118 -11.75 27.46 -15.28
CA HIS A 118 -12.82 26.73 -14.64
C HIS A 118 -13.87 26.49 -15.73
N MET A 119 -13.79 25.35 -16.42
CA MET A 119 -14.60 25.07 -17.62
C MET A 119 -16.11 24.97 -17.30
N VAL A 120 -16.45 24.94 -16.02
CA VAL A 120 -17.82 24.77 -15.51
C VAL A 120 -17.97 25.69 -14.30
N ASP A 121 -18.85 26.69 -14.31
CA ASP A 121 -19.06 27.56 -13.14
C ASP A 121 -19.20 26.76 -11.83
N ASN A 122 -18.60 27.26 -10.74
CA ASN A 122 -18.69 26.63 -9.40
C ASN A 122 -20.14 26.28 -9.02
N ARG A 123 -21.10 27.06 -9.52
CA ARG A 123 -22.53 26.89 -9.29
C ARG A 123 -23.12 25.70 -10.03
N THR A 124 -22.74 25.46 -11.29
CA THR A 124 -23.27 24.32 -12.04
C THR A 124 -22.68 23.01 -11.50
N PHE A 125 -21.38 22.98 -11.18
CA PHE A 125 -20.75 21.83 -10.54
C PHE A 125 -21.40 21.46 -9.21
N THR A 126 -21.61 22.44 -8.31
CA THR A 126 -22.28 22.18 -7.02
C THR A 126 -23.71 21.71 -7.20
N THR A 127 -24.47 22.25 -8.17
CA THR A 127 -25.82 21.74 -8.48
C THR A 127 -25.80 20.30 -9.00
N PHE A 128 -24.81 19.92 -9.83
CA PHE A 128 -24.66 18.53 -10.30
C PHE A 128 -24.31 17.57 -9.17
N VAL A 129 -23.41 17.96 -8.26
CA VAL A 129 -23.05 17.13 -7.10
C VAL A 129 -24.26 16.92 -6.18
N ILE A 130 -25.03 17.98 -5.89
CA ILE A 130 -26.25 17.88 -5.08
C ILE A 130 -27.29 16.99 -5.77
N LEU A 131 -27.48 17.14 -7.08
CA LEU A 131 -28.42 16.31 -7.85
C LEU A 131 -27.98 14.85 -7.86
N LEU A 132 -26.68 14.57 -8.04
CA LEU A 132 -26.13 13.22 -7.99
C LEU A 132 -26.23 12.62 -6.58
N MET A 133 -26.10 13.43 -5.53
CA MET A 133 -26.25 12.97 -4.15
C MET A 133 -27.72 12.68 -3.80
N LEU A 134 -28.66 13.50 -4.26
CA LEU A 134 -30.10 13.24 -4.10
C LEU A 134 -30.54 12.03 -4.93
N MET A 135 -30.06 11.91 -6.16
CA MET A 135 -30.36 10.77 -7.05
C MET A 135 -29.70 9.48 -6.54
N GLY A 136 -28.45 9.54 -6.09
CA GLY A 136 -27.73 8.42 -5.48
C GLY A 136 -28.33 8.00 -4.14
N GLY A 137 -28.74 8.96 -3.31
CA GLY A 137 -29.47 8.69 -2.06
C GLY A 137 -30.82 8.02 -2.30
N ALA A 138 -31.56 8.43 -3.33
CA ALA A 138 -32.86 7.83 -3.67
C ALA A 138 -32.74 6.40 -4.22
N VAL A 139 -31.66 6.08 -4.94
CA VAL A 139 -31.44 4.72 -5.49
C VAL A 139 -31.00 3.71 -4.42
N GLN A 140 -30.35 4.16 -3.34
CA GLN A 140 -29.95 3.26 -2.25
C GLN A 140 -31.13 2.68 -1.47
N ALA A 141 -32.23 3.43 -1.28
CA ALA A 141 -33.37 2.94 -0.50
C ALA A 141 -34.12 1.77 -1.17
N SER A 142 -34.14 1.71 -2.50
CA SER A 142 -34.89 0.68 -3.25
C SER A 142 -34.08 -0.61 -3.50
N TRP A 143 -32.75 -0.55 -3.48
CA TRP A 143 -31.89 -1.74 -3.62
C TRP A 143 -31.52 -2.40 -2.29
N ILE A 144 -31.44 -1.64 -1.19
CA ILE A 144 -31.11 -2.19 0.13
C ILE A 144 -32.25 -3.09 0.65
N GLY A 145 -33.52 -2.75 0.38
CA GLY A 145 -34.67 -3.52 0.85
C GLY A 145 -34.80 -4.94 0.27
N GLN A 146 -34.37 -5.17 -0.98
CA GLN A 146 -34.50 -6.48 -1.63
C GLN A 146 -33.32 -7.41 -1.33
N LEU A 147 -32.12 -6.89 -1.06
CA LEU A 147 -30.95 -7.69 -0.68
C LEU A 147 -30.90 -7.97 0.84
N THR A 148 -31.38 -7.05 1.67
CA THR A 148 -31.33 -7.20 3.15
C THR A 148 -32.32 -8.24 3.68
N THR A 149 -33.52 -8.31 3.10
CA THR A 149 -34.58 -9.23 3.56
C THR A 149 -34.16 -10.70 3.42
N GLY A 150 -33.62 -11.08 2.27
CA GLY A 150 -33.10 -12.43 2.07
C GLY A 150 -31.89 -12.79 2.95
N TYR A 151 -31.06 -11.81 3.32
CA TYR A 151 -29.89 -12.05 4.17
C TYR A 151 -30.26 -12.21 5.65
N GLU A 152 -31.17 -11.36 6.15
CA GLU A 152 -31.68 -11.47 7.52
C GLU A 152 -32.43 -12.78 7.75
N ASP A 153 -33.22 -13.24 6.77
CA ASP A 153 -33.92 -14.53 6.86
C ASP A 153 -32.94 -15.70 6.92
N ARG A 154 -31.86 -15.67 6.11
CA ARG A 154 -30.80 -16.69 6.15
C ARG A 154 -30.02 -16.69 7.47
N LEU A 155 -29.74 -15.51 8.02
CA LEU A 155 -29.09 -15.40 9.33
C LEU A 155 -29.97 -15.96 10.45
N ARG A 156 -31.28 -15.69 10.41
CA ARG A 156 -32.24 -16.26 11.36
C ARG A 156 -32.30 -17.78 11.25
N GLU A 157 -32.34 -18.31 10.03
CA GLU A 157 -32.34 -19.76 9.77
C GLU A 157 -31.09 -20.44 10.35
N ILE A 158 -29.90 -19.92 10.07
CA ILE A 158 -28.64 -20.47 10.59
C ILE A 158 -28.58 -20.36 12.12
N ASN A 159 -29.03 -19.24 12.67
CA ASN A 159 -29.06 -19.05 14.12
C ASN A 159 -30.03 -20.01 14.80
N GLU A 160 -31.21 -20.25 14.22
CA GLU A 160 -32.17 -21.23 14.73
C GLU A 160 -31.63 -22.66 14.64
N GLN A 161 -30.99 -23.04 13.52
CA GLN A 161 -30.36 -24.35 13.38
C GLN A 161 -29.24 -24.55 14.42
N SER A 162 -28.40 -23.53 14.61
CA SER A 162 -27.32 -23.55 15.61
C SER A 162 -27.88 -23.64 17.03
N ALA A 163 -28.92 -22.86 17.34
CA ALA A 163 -29.60 -22.89 18.63
C ALA A 163 -30.21 -24.27 18.89
N ARG A 164 -30.92 -24.86 17.92
CA ARG A 164 -31.50 -26.21 18.03
C ARG A 164 -30.43 -27.29 18.22
N PHE A 165 -29.31 -27.18 17.52
CA PHE A 165 -28.20 -28.12 17.69
C PHE A 165 -27.58 -28.02 19.09
N LEU A 166 -27.37 -26.81 19.59
CA LEU A 166 -26.81 -26.57 20.93
C LEU A 166 -27.78 -27.00 22.04
N THR A 167 -29.07 -26.71 21.91
CA THR A 167 -30.08 -27.15 22.88
C THR A 167 -30.22 -28.66 22.86
N GLY A 168 -30.26 -29.30 21.69
CA GLY A 168 -30.28 -30.76 21.57
C GLY A 168 -29.05 -31.41 22.20
N ARG A 169 -27.86 -30.87 21.97
CA ARG A 169 -26.63 -31.36 22.62
C ARG A 169 -26.64 -31.13 24.13
N ARG A 170 -27.12 -29.97 24.58
CA ARG A 170 -27.25 -29.66 26.02
C ARG A 170 -28.22 -30.63 26.69
N GLU A 171 -29.39 -30.87 26.11
CA GLU A 171 -30.38 -31.80 26.67
C GLU A 171 -29.86 -33.23 26.69
N ASN A 172 -29.24 -33.71 25.61
CA ASN A 172 -28.64 -35.05 25.57
C ASN A 172 -27.51 -35.19 26.58
N THR A 173 -26.66 -34.16 26.73
CA THR A 173 -25.57 -34.15 27.72
C THR A 173 -26.14 -34.10 29.13
N VAL A 174 -27.15 -33.28 29.41
CA VAL A 174 -27.78 -33.18 30.75
C VAL A 174 -28.52 -34.47 31.11
N LYS A 175 -29.21 -35.11 30.16
CA LYS A 175 -29.88 -36.40 30.36
C LYS A 175 -28.88 -37.53 30.59
N GLN A 176 -27.81 -37.61 29.79
CA GLN A 176 -26.75 -38.62 29.97
C GLN A 176 -25.89 -38.37 31.22
N MET A 177 -25.69 -37.12 31.60
CA MET A 177 -24.90 -36.70 32.77
C MET A 177 -25.77 -36.34 33.98
N ALA A 178 -26.99 -36.84 34.07
CA ALA A 178 -27.89 -36.48 35.17
C ALA A 178 -27.37 -36.97 36.54
N SER A 179 -26.62 -38.07 36.57
CA SER A 179 -26.00 -38.62 37.79
C SER A 179 -24.53 -38.21 37.93
N SER A 180 -24.07 -38.05 39.17
CA SER A 180 -22.65 -37.76 39.48
C SER A 180 -21.72 -38.85 38.93
N GLU A 181 -22.13 -40.10 39.01
CA GLU A 181 -21.37 -41.26 38.51
C GLU A 181 -21.23 -41.24 36.98
N ALA A 182 -22.29 -40.92 36.24
CA ALA A 182 -22.24 -40.81 34.78
C ALA A 182 -21.32 -39.67 34.31
N LYS A 183 -21.25 -38.56 35.07
CA LYS A 183 -20.29 -37.48 34.84
C LYS A 183 -18.85 -37.95 35.00
N VAL A 184 -18.58 -38.71 36.07
CA VAL A 184 -17.24 -39.25 36.35
C VAL A 184 -16.85 -40.27 35.27
N GLN A 185 -17.74 -41.18 34.89
CA GLN A 185 -17.50 -42.14 33.80
C GLN A 185 -17.22 -41.42 32.47
N HIS A 186 -18.06 -40.46 32.09
CA HIS A 186 -17.86 -39.69 30.87
C HIS A 186 -16.56 -38.87 30.91
N PHE A 187 -16.16 -38.33 32.06
CA PHE A 187 -14.88 -37.64 32.22
C PHE A 187 -13.69 -38.61 32.03
N LEU A 188 -13.75 -39.80 32.64
CA LEU A 188 -12.69 -40.80 32.55
C LEU A 188 -12.52 -41.31 31.11
N ILE A 189 -13.63 -41.62 30.41
CA ILE A 189 -13.62 -42.05 29.00
C ILE A 189 -13.07 -40.95 28.09
N ARG A 190 -13.43 -39.68 28.35
CA ARG A 190 -12.93 -38.54 27.56
C ARG A 190 -11.45 -38.25 27.83
N ARG A 191 -11.00 -38.48 29.06
CA ARG A 191 -9.59 -38.29 29.47
C ARG A 191 -8.69 -39.36 28.89
N ASP A 192 -9.15 -40.61 28.88
CA ASP A 192 -8.44 -41.75 28.30
C ASP A 192 -9.44 -42.75 27.70
N PRO A 193 -9.58 -42.80 26.36
CA PRO A 193 -10.52 -43.70 25.71
C PRO A 193 -10.08 -45.18 25.76
N SER A 194 -8.82 -45.47 26.13
CA SER A 194 -8.34 -46.84 26.26
C SER A 194 -8.80 -47.51 27.56
N GLY A 195 -9.17 -46.73 28.58
CA GLY A 195 -9.70 -47.21 29.86
C GLY A 195 -8.66 -47.82 30.80
N PHE A 196 -7.36 -47.75 30.48
CA PHE A 196 -6.29 -48.31 31.32
C PHE A 196 -5.69 -47.29 32.31
N GLY A 197 -5.99 -46.01 32.14
CA GLY A 197 -5.42 -44.95 32.96
C GLY A 197 -4.01 -44.58 32.53
N LEU A 198 -3.66 -43.29 32.64
CA LEU A 198 -2.35 -42.79 32.18
C LEU A 198 -1.18 -43.21 33.08
N LYS A 199 -1.47 -43.71 34.29
CA LYS A 199 -0.50 -44.19 35.27
C LYS A 199 -0.91 -45.58 35.75
N GLU A 200 0.07 -46.43 36.02
CA GLU A 200 -0.14 -47.81 36.51
C GLU A 200 -0.99 -47.87 37.79
N GLU A 201 -0.90 -46.85 38.63
CA GLU A 201 -1.68 -46.71 39.88
C GLU A 201 -3.16 -46.34 39.68
N GLU A 202 -3.53 -45.82 38.51
CA GLU A 202 -4.90 -45.38 38.21
C GLU A 202 -5.74 -46.47 37.53
N GLN A 203 -5.10 -47.48 36.94
CA GLN A 203 -5.76 -48.62 36.29
C GLN A 203 -6.87 -49.30 37.12
N PRO A 204 -6.69 -49.60 38.42
CA PRO A 204 -7.76 -50.22 39.22
C PRO A 204 -8.95 -49.27 39.47
N VAL A 205 -8.74 -47.95 39.41
CA VAL A 205 -9.81 -46.95 39.57
C VAL A 205 -10.68 -46.89 38.32
N TYR A 206 -10.05 -46.94 37.14
CA TYR A 206 -10.76 -47.05 35.86
C TYR A 206 -11.57 -48.33 35.78
N GLU A 207 -10.95 -49.46 36.15
CA GLU A 207 -11.61 -50.76 36.11
C GLU A 207 -12.86 -50.79 37.01
N LYS A 208 -12.73 -50.28 38.24
CA LYS A 208 -13.84 -50.22 39.20
C LYS A 208 -14.99 -49.34 38.73
N ILE A 209 -14.72 -48.21 38.08
CA ILE A 209 -15.75 -47.22 37.70
C ILE A 209 -16.39 -47.55 36.35
N LEU A 210 -15.64 -48.15 35.41
CA LEU A 210 -16.14 -48.51 34.07
C LEU A 210 -16.73 -49.93 33.99
N HIS A 211 -16.24 -50.87 34.81
CA HIS A 211 -16.72 -52.27 34.82
C HIS A 211 -17.60 -52.64 36.02
N SER A 212 -18.03 -51.67 36.84
CA SER A 212 -18.99 -51.93 37.93
C SER A 212 -20.27 -52.58 37.38
N PRO A 213 -20.64 -53.80 37.82
CA PRO A 213 -21.85 -54.45 37.35
C PRO A 213 -23.06 -53.74 37.97
N LYS A 214 -23.83 -53.06 37.10
CA LYS A 214 -25.17 -52.49 37.31
C LYS A 214 -25.83 -52.85 38.65
N SER A 215 -25.70 -52.00 39.67
CA SER A 215 -26.71 -51.94 40.73
C SER A 215 -27.89 -51.11 40.21
N GLY A 216 -28.84 -51.76 39.53
CA GLY A 216 -30.04 -51.07 39.05
C GLY A 216 -30.94 -51.80 38.06
N ALA A 217 -30.72 -53.08 37.77
CA ALA A 217 -31.69 -53.90 37.05
C ALA A 217 -32.23 -54.97 38.00
N LYS A 218 -33.23 -54.60 38.82
CA LYS A 218 -34.09 -55.58 39.49
C LYS A 218 -35.09 -56.11 38.47
N GLU A 219 -34.80 -57.32 38.04
CA GLU A 219 -35.71 -58.39 37.64
C GLU A 219 -37.07 -58.34 38.34
N THR A 220 -38.15 -58.19 37.56
CA THR A 220 -39.46 -58.82 37.82
C THR A 220 -40.15 -59.05 36.47
N GLU A 221 -39.83 -60.17 35.81
CA GLU A 221 -40.80 -60.89 34.98
C GLU A 221 -41.41 -62.00 35.82
N ALA A 222 -42.73 -61.94 36.04
CA ALA A 222 -43.67 -63.08 36.09
C ALA A 222 -44.94 -62.72 36.89
N ALA A 223 -46.01 -62.31 36.19
CA ALA A 223 -47.41 -62.62 36.57
C ALA A 223 -48.39 -62.29 35.42
N LYS A 224 -48.66 -63.35 34.65
CA LYS A 224 -49.82 -63.71 33.82
C LYS A 224 -51.20 -63.10 34.18
N GLY A 225 -52.01 -62.84 33.14
CA GLY A 225 -53.50 -62.82 33.18
C GLY A 225 -54.12 -61.55 32.57
N SER A 226 -54.46 -61.53 31.28
CA SER A 226 -55.78 -61.79 30.66
C SER A 226 -56.74 -60.59 30.67
N ASP A 227 -57.52 -60.53 29.57
CA ASP A 227 -58.67 -59.65 29.30
C ASP A 227 -58.28 -58.31 28.66
N GLY A 228 -58.84 -57.87 27.54
CA GLY A 228 -60.00 -58.31 26.79
C GLY A 228 -60.60 -57.08 26.10
N ALA A 229 -60.92 -57.26 24.82
CA ALA A 229 -62.00 -56.58 24.09
C ALA A 229 -61.90 -55.08 23.70
N SER A 230 -62.08 -54.91 22.39
CA SER A 230 -63.02 -53.99 21.72
C SER A 230 -62.59 -52.54 21.48
N GLY A 231 -62.58 -52.18 20.20
CA GLY A 231 -62.32 -50.83 19.72
C GLY A 231 -63.55 -49.93 19.64
N HIS A 232 -63.32 -48.71 19.16
CA HIS A 232 -64.24 -47.80 18.46
C HIS A 232 -63.39 -46.60 17.99
N VAL A 233 -63.15 -46.44 16.69
CA VAL A 233 -63.79 -45.47 15.77
C VAL A 233 -63.86 -44.04 16.33
N GLU A 234 -63.11 -43.12 15.71
CA GLU A 234 -63.63 -41.79 15.39
C GLU A 234 -62.89 -41.20 14.17
N SER A 235 -63.61 -41.09 13.06
CA SER A 235 -63.32 -40.19 11.95
C SER A 235 -63.65 -38.76 12.35
N VAL A 236 -62.91 -37.75 11.88
CA VAL A 236 -63.52 -36.53 11.31
C VAL A 236 -62.52 -35.88 10.35
N ASP A 237 -62.87 -35.95 9.06
CA ASP A 237 -62.47 -34.99 8.03
C ASP A 237 -62.98 -33.58 8.36
N LYS A 238 -62.16 -32.55 8.10
CA LYS A 238 -62.67 -31.34 7.45
C LYS A 238 -61.55 -30.47 6.88
N SER A 239 -61.53 -30.42 5.54
CA SER A 239 -60.96 -29.33 4.76
C SER A 239 -61.71 -28.02 5.00
N GLY A 240 -60.96 -26.92 4.89
CA GLY A 240 -61.41 -25.54 4.82
C GLY A 240 -60.20 -24.65 4.63
#